data_AF-A0A1V5V1A7-F1
#
_entry.id   AF-A0A1V5V1A7-F1
#
_cell.length_a   1.000
_cell.length_b   1.000
_cell.length_c   1.000
_cell.angle_alpha   90.00
_cell.angle_beta   90.00
_cell.angle_gamma   90.00
#
_symmetry.space_group_name_H-M   'P 1'
#
loop_
_entity.id
_entity.type
_entity.pdbx_description
1 polymer ?
#
loop_
_entity_poly.entity_id
_entity_poly.type
_entity_poly.pdbx_seq_one_letter_code
_entity_poly.pdbx_strand_id
1 'polypeptide(L)' 'MNKREIKKVKAKHGSGIKLANLFGVTTKTVSHALNGKSNNDLAKKIRKTAVQMGGDPIFND' A
#
# COMPACT_ATOMS: atom_id res chain seq x y z
N MET A 1 -5.75 -17.41 -12.56
CA MET A 1 -6.36 -16.37 -11.68
C MET A 1 -5.70 -15.04 -12.01
N ASN A 2 -6.32 -14.21 -12.86
CA ASN A 2 -5.82 -12.87 -13.18
C ASN A 2 -5.88 -12.02 -11.89
N LYS A 3 -4.80 -12.04 -11.10
CA LYS A 3 -4.64 -11.14 -9.96
C LYS A 3 -4.39 -9.75 -10.53
N ARG A 4 -5.47 -8.97 -10.71
CA ARG A 4 -5.37 -7.55 -11.00
C ARG A 4 -4.37 -6.93 -10.03
N GLU A 5 -3.32 -6.29 -10.54
CA GLU A 5 -2.33 -5.66 -9.66
C GLU A 5 -2.98 -4.46 -8.96
N ILE A 6 -2.80 -4.39 -7.64
CA ILE A 6 -3.24 -3.23 -6.86
C ILE A 6 -2.36 -2.06 -7.29
N LYS A 7 -2.96 -1.06 -7.92
CA LYS A 7 -2.31 0.19 -8.33
C LYS A 7 -2.15 1.10 -7.14
N LYS A 8 -3.23 1.34 -6.41
CA LYS A 8 -3.31 2.25 -5.27
C LYS A 8 -4.17 1.65 -4.15
N VAL A 9 -4.01 2.16 -2.94
CA VAL A 9 -4.86 1.79 -1.80
C VAL A 9 -5.24 3.05 -1.05
N LYS A 10 -6.56 3.27 -0.86
CA LYS A 10 -7.06 4.27 0.08
C LYS A 10 -6.97 3.67 1.49
N ALA A 11 -5.86 3.92 2.16
CA ALA A 11 -5.67 3.45 3.52
C ALA A 11 -6.54 4.24 4.51
N LYS A 12 -7.01 3.59 5.57
CA LYS A 12 -7.67 4.27 6.70
C LYS A 12 -6.74 5.30 7.34
N HIS A 13 -7.34 6.33 7.92
CA HIS A 13 -6.61 7.35 8.68
C HIS A 13 -5.76 6.69 9.79
N GLY A 14 -4.51 7.13 9.94
CA GLY A 14 -3.56 6.56 10.92
C GLY A 14 -2.85 5.27 10.48
N SER A 15 -3.28 4.59 9.42
CA SER A 15 -2.63 3.36 8.94
C SER A 15 -1.21 3.60 8.39
N GLY A 16 -0.92 4.81 7.90
CA GLY A 16 0.39 5.15 7.34
C GLY A 16 1.54 5.01 8.34
N ILE A 17 1.35 5.43 9.60
CA ILE A 17 2.36 5.31 10.66
C ILE A 17 2.54 3.85 11.05
N LYS A 18 1.45 3.08 11.17
CA LYS A 18 1.51 1.65 11.49
C LYS A 18 2.27 0.86 10.42
N LEU A 19 2.01 1.13 9.15
CA LEU A 19 2.72 0.52 8.04
C LEU A 19 4.20 0.94 8.01
N ALA A 20 4.50 2.21 8.27
CA ALA A 20 5.88 2.70 8.33
C ALA A 20 6.70 1.94 9.38
N ASN A 21 6.14 1.81 10.59
CA ASN A 21 6.78 1.06 11.67
C ASN A 21 6.90 -0.44 11.36
N LEU A 22 5.86 -1.06 10.79
CA LEU A 22 5.85 -2.48 10.44
C LEU A 22 6.92 -2.85 9.40
N PHE A 23 7.13 -1.98 8.41
CA PHE A 23 8.07 -2.21 7.33
C PHE A 23 9.45 -1.58 7.55
N GLY A 24 9.65 -0.87 8.67
CA GLY A 24 10.90 -0.16 8.96
C GLY A 24 11.23 0.93 7.93
N VAL A 25 10.21 1.62 7.40
CA VAL A 25 10.37 2.65 6.37
C VAL A 25 9.74 3.97 6.78
N THR A 26 10.09 5.04 6.05
CA THR A 26 9.46 6.35 6.27
C THR A 26 7.99 6.35 5.85
N THR A 27 7.18 7.20 6.49
CA THR A 27 5.78 7.46 6.10
C THR A 27 5.67 7.97 4.65
N LYS A 28 6.70 8.66 4.14
CA LYS A 28 6.79 9.08 2.72
C LYS A 28 6.88 7.88 1.78
N THR A 29 7.69 6.88 2.12
CA THR A 29 7.78 5.61 1.36
C THR A 29 6.44 4.89 1.32
N VAL A 30 5.76 4.81 2.47
CA VAL A 30 4.41 4.24 2.55
C VAL A 30 3.44 5.03 1.67
N SER A 31 3.43 6.36 1.76
CA SER A 31 2.58 7.23 0.95
C SER A 31 2.81 7.02 -0.55
N HIS A 32 4.07 6.89 -0.99
CA HIS A 32 4.39 6.58 -2.39
C HIS A 32 3.85 5.21 -2.82
N ALA A 33 4.01 4.19 -1.97
CA ALA A 33 3.50 2.85 -2.24
C ALA A 33 1.97 2.83 -2.34
N LEU A 34 1.27 3.45 -1.38
CA LEU A 34 -0.20 3.53 -1.34
C LEU A 34 -0.77 4.31 -2.54
N ASN A 35 -0.08 5.36 -2.98
CA ASN A 35 -0.49 6.17 -4.14
C ASN A 35 -0.05 5.59 -5.48
N GLY A 36 0.61 4.43 -5.50
CA GLY A 36 1.06 3.80 -6.74
C GLY A 36 2.20 4.54 -7.45
N LYS A 37 2.94 5.41 -6.75
CA LYS A 37 4.12 6.12 -7.30
C LYS A 37 5.34 5.21 -7.41
N SER A 38 5.28 4.01 -6.85
CA SER A 38 6.37 3.02 -6.86
C SER A 38 5.77 1.63 -7.05
N ASN A 39 6.44 0.77 -7.83
CA ASN A 39 5.97 -0.58 -8.14
C ASN A 39 6.97 -1.71 -7.82
N ASN A 40 7.91 -1.45 -6.91
CA ASN A 40 8.80 -2.49 -6.39
C ASN A 40 8.05 -3.46 -5.45
N ASP A 41 8.69 -4.59 -5.13
CA ASP A 41 8.08 -5.62 -4.29
C ASP A 41 7.69 -5.11 -2.89
N LEU A 42 8.46 -4.18 -2.34
CA LEU A 42 8.14 -3.53 -1.08
C LEU A 42 6.82 -2.74 -1.18
N ALA A 43 6.64 -1.93 -2.22
CA ALA A 43 5.40 -1.20 -2.43
C ALA A 43 4.21 -2.14 -2.62
N LYS A 44 4.40 -3.26 -3.33
CA LYS A 44 3.36 -4.31 -3.49
C LYS A 44 2.99 -4.93 -2.13
N LYS A 45 3.97 -5.22 -1.26
CA LYS A 45 3.74 -5.72 0.10
C LYS A 45 3.01 -4.71 0.98
N ILE A 46 3.41 -3.43 0.92
CA ILE A 46 2.75 -2.34 1.65
C ILE A 46 1.28 -2.23 1.22
N ARG A 47 0.99 -2.23 -0.10
CA ARG A 47 -0.39 -2.18 -0.61
C ARG A 47 -1.22 -3.38 -0.15
N LYS A 48 -0.70 -4.60 -0.23
CA LYS A 48 -1.40 -5.80 0.27
C LYS A 48 -1.73 -5.70 1.76
N THR A 49 -0.76 -5.26 2.57
CA THR A 49 -0.95 -5.11 4.03
C THR A 49 -1.96 -4.01 4.34
N ALA A 50 -1.91 -2.89 3.62
CA ALA A 50 -2.89 -1.82 3.78
C ALA A 50 -4.32 -2.29 3.48
N VAL A 51 -4.51 -3.19 2.51
CA VAL A 51 -5.80 -3.82 2.23
C VAL A 51 -6.23 -4.75 3.37
N GLN A 52 -5.31 -5.57 3.91
CA GLN A 52 -5.60 -6.42 5.08
C GLN A 52 -5.98 -5.60 6.33
N MET A 53 -5.47 -4.38 6.45
CA MET A 53 -5.84 -3.42 7.51
C MET A 53 -7.16 -2.68 7.23
N GLY A 54 -7.91 -3.09 6.20
CA GLY A 54 -9.21 -2.52 5.84
C GLY A 54 -9.13 -1.25 4.99
N GLY A 55 -8.06 -1.09 4.20
CA GLY A 55 -7.97 -0.07 3.16
C GLY A 55 -8.55 -0.54 1.82
N ASP A 56 -9.06 0.39 1.02
CA ASP A 56 -9.73 0.05 -0.25
C ASP A 56 -8.73 -0.01 -1.42
N PRO A 57 -8.54 -1.19 -2.07
CA PRO A 57 -7.67 -1.31 -3.22
C PRO A 57 -8.31 -0.72 -4.48
N ILE A 58 -7.49 -0.04 -5.28
CA ILE A 58 -7.80 0.39 -6.64
C ILE A 58 -6.86 -0.39 -7.56
N PHE A 59 -7.45 -1.17 -8.47
CA PHE A 59 -6.72 -2.01 -9.41
C PHE A 59 -6.39 -1.23 -10.70
N ASN A 60 -5.37 -1.68 -11.44
CA ASN A 60 -5.27 -1.27 -12.84
C ASN A 60 -6.37 -2.00 -13.63
N ASP A 61 -7.09 -1.25 -14.48
CA ASP A 61 -7.94 -1.79 -15.54
C ASP A 61 -7.09 -2.44 -16.64
#